data_AF-A0A9P1GRG8-F1
#
_entry.id   AF-A0A9P1GRG8-F1
#
_cell.length_a   1.000
_cell.length_b   1.000
_cell.length_c   1.000
_cell.angle_alpha   90.00
_cell.angle_beta   90.00
_cell.angle_gamma   90.00
#
_symmetry.space_group_name_H-M   'P 1'
#
loop_
_entity.id
_entity.type
_entity.pdbx_description
1 polymer ?
#
loop_
_entity_poly.entity_id
_entity_poly.type
_entity_poly.pdbx_seq_one_letter_code
_entity_poly.pdbx_strand_id
1 'polypeptide(L)'
;MALGIFQRSMVLRATAAAKIQLGQVRQGHSFSASQATLQLVLQSKPWPLWLRREMRSNWAGETGAVAIYRGSHWALRPGEAELRSFVEEHVAAEEAHLEAMESLVCEPDERSWMPATAFGWALGYLSTRIRGAHGMYVTTEAVESFVEEHYGDQIARSWSADLYRCMRSDVSLKNPPTVLLP
;
A
#
# COMPACT_ATOMS: atom_id res chain seq x y z
N MET A 1 25.28 19.73 18.11
CA MET A 1 24.81 20.20 16.79
C MET A 1 24.53 18.95 15.97
N ALA A 2 23.26 18.75 15.58
CA ALA A 2 22.64 17.64 14.82
C ALA A 2 22.71 16.22 15.45
N LEU A 3 21.72 15.76 16.23
CA LEU A 3 20.45 15.08 15.83
C LEU A 3 20.68 13.83 14.95
N GLY A 4 20.24 12.61 15.27
CA GLY A 4 19.35 12.11 16.33
C GLY A 4 18.24 11.23 15.75
N ILE A 5 18.14 10.00 16.25
CA ILE A 5 16.89 9.21 16.44
C ILE A 5 16.34 8.48 15.20
N PHE A 6 16.45 7.14 15.17
CA PHE A 6 15.32 6.21 14.89
C PHE A 6 15.71 4.74 15.19
N GLN A 7 15.94 4.44 16.47
CA GLN A 7 15.88 3.07 16.98
C GLN A 7 15.26 3.11 18.37
N ARG A 8 13.99 2.71 18.46
CA ARG A 8 13.26 2.17 19.62
C ARG A 8 11.77 2.39 19.41
N SER A 9 11.00 1.31 19.30
CA SER A 9 9.77 1.09 20.08
C SER A 9 9.10 -0.21 19.64
N MET A 10 9.61 -1.33 20.15
CA MET A 10 8.82 -2.54 20.33
C MET A 10 8.60 -2.67 21.85
N VAL A 11 7.33 -2.84 22.25
CA VAL A 11 6.87 -3.29 23.58
C VAL A 11 7.11 -2.34 24.77
N LEU A 12 6.10 -1.52 25.12
CA LEU A 12 5.65 -1.20 26.50
C LEU A 12 4.67 -0.02 26.49
N ARG A 13 3.36 -0.29 26.54
CA ARG A 13 2.32 0.50 27.24
C ARG A 13 0.93 -0.09 26.99
N ALA A 14 0.68 -1.22 27.64
CA ALA A 14 -0.68 -1.52 28.08
C ALA A 14 -0.91 -0.72 29.38
N THR A 15 -1.71 0.35 29.32
CA THR A 15 -2.60 0.78 30.40
C THR A 15 -3.50 1.91 29.89
N ALA A 16 -4.80 1.72 30.12
CA ALA A 16 -5.93 2.55 29.78
C ALA A 16 -5.75 4.07 29.96
N ALA A 17 -6.57 4.81 29.20
CA ALA A 17 -6.90 6.23 29.37
C ALA A 17 -6.02 7.27 28.63
N ALA A 18 -5.82 7.09 27.33
CA ALA A 18 -5.72 8.23 26.42
C ALA A 18 -6.93 8.23 25.51
N LYS A 19 -7.91 9.05 25.91
CA LYS A 19 -9.06 9.55 25.15
C LYS A 19 -8.89 9.34 23.64
N ILE A 20 -9.79 8.51 23.08
CA ILE A 20 -10.58 8.83 21.89
C ILE A 20 -10.01 10.07 21.15
N GLN A 21 -8.98 9.86 20.34
CA GLN A 21 -8.62 10.76 19.24
C GLN A 21 -9.44 10.32 18.04
N LEU A 22 -10.76 10.44 18.19
CA LEU A 22 -11.67 10.55 17.07
C LEU A 22 -11.33 11.88 16.38
N GLY A 23 -11.05 11.83 15.08
CA GLY A 23 -11.04 13.02 14.23
C GLY A 23 -9.68 13.61 13.88
N GLN A 24 -8.81 12.83 13.26
CA GLN A 24 -7.95 13.32 12.18
C GLN A 24 -7.89 12.24 11.10
N VAL A 25 -8.95 12.16 10.29
CA VAL A 25 -8.84 11.62 8.93
C VAL A 25 -7.68 12.39 8.29
N ARG A 26 -6.55 11.71 8.01
CA ARG A 26 -5.49 12.30 7.20
C ARG A 26 -6.16 12.65 5.88
N GLN A 27 -6.26 13.95 5.59
CA GLN A 27 -6.74 14.49 4.33
C GLN A 27 -6.24 13.61 3.17
N GLY A 28 -7.18 13.08 2.38
CA GLY A 28 -6.87 12.27 1.21
C GLY A 28 -5.94 13.06 0.30
N HIS A 29 -4.67 12.66 0.26
CA HIS A 29 -3.77 13.14 -0.77
C HIS A 29 -4.23 12.44 -2.03
N SER A 30 -4.91 13.14 -2.94
CA SER A 30 -5.23 12.55 -4.24
C SER A 30 -3.89 12.16 -4.87
N PHE A 31 -3.62 10.87 -4.99
CA PHE A 31 -2.47 10.40 -5.73
C PHE A 31 -2.70 10.75 -7.21
N SER A 32 -2.06 11.83 -7.66
CA SER A 32 -2.11 12.25 -9.07
C SER A 32 -0.69 12.31 -9.60
N ALA A 33 -0.28 11.23 -10.27
CA ALA A 33 0.89 11.30 -11.13
C ALA A 33 0.55 12.20 -12.33
N SER A 34 1.44 13.14 -12.67
CA SER A 34 1.26 13.92 -13.89
C SER A 34 1.22 12.99 -15.11
N GLN A 35 0.48 13.37 -16.15
CA GLN A 35 0.45 12.61 -17.41
C GLN A 35 1.86 12.38 -17.98
N ALA A 36 2.77 13.34 -17.79
CA ALA A 36 4.17 13.19 -18.19
C ALA A 36 4.88 12.09 -17.37
N THR A 37 4.66 12.04 -16.07
CA THR A 37 5.21 10.98 -15.19
C THR A 37 4.69 9.61 -15.59
N LEU A 38 3.38 9.50 -15.83
CA LEU A 38 2.76 8.24 -16.26
C LEU A 38 3.37 7.74 -17.59
N GLN A 39 3.54 8.64 -18.57
CA GLN A 39 4.15 8.28 -19.85
C GLN A 39 5.60 7.80 -19.70
N LEU A 40 6.40 8.44 -18.85
CA LEU A 40 7.77 7.98 -18.57
C LEU A 40 7.79 6.57 -17.96
N VAL A 41 6.87 6.30 -17.02
CA VAL A 41 6.74 4.98 -16.40
C VAL A 41 6.32 3.92 -17.43
N LEU A 42 5.35 4.23 -18.30
CA LEU A 42 4.92 3.30 -19.36
C LEU A 42 6.03 3.03 -20.39
N GLN A 43 6.80 4.05 -20.77
CA GLN A 43 7.94 3.91 -21.68
C GLN A 43 9.08 3.07 -21.10
N SER A 44 9.14 2.90 -19.77
CA SER A 44 10.15 2.06 -19.12
C SER A 44 9.85 0.56 -19.18
N LYS A 45 8.72 0.15 -19.78
CA LYS A 45 8.39 -1.26 -20.01
C LYS A 45 9.27 -1.87 -21.13
N PRO A 46 9.61 -3.17 -21.07
CA PRO A 46 9.24 -4.12 -20.02
C PRO A 46 10.06 -3.91 -18.75
N TRP A 47 9.38 -3.90 -17.61
CA TRP A 47 10.03 -3.80 -16.32
C TRP A 47 10.85 -5.05 -15.99
N PRO A 48 11.90 -4.92 -15.13
CA PRO A 48 12.64 -6.07 -14.65
C PRO A 48 11.69 -7.05 -13.94
N LEU A 49 12.04 -8.34 -13.98
CA LEU A 49 11.15 -9.43 -13.51
C LEU A 49 10.66 -9.22 -12.07
N TRP A 50 11.49 -8.65 -11.20
CA TRP A 50 11.08 -8.34 -9.82
C TRP A 50 9.94 -7.32 -9.81
N LEU A 51 10.07 -6.19 -10.52
CA LEU A 51 9.06 -5.13 -10.54
C LEU A 51 7.77 -5.61 -11.19
N ARG A 52 7.85 -6.46 -12.23
CA ARG A 52 6.65 -7.09 -12.80
C ARG A 52 5.90 -7.96 -11.79
N ARG A 53 6.60 -8.65 -10.88
CA ARG A 53 5.99 -9.43 -9.80
C ARG A 53 5.36 -8.53 -8.75
N GLU A 54 6.05 -7.45 -8.37
CA GLU A 54 5.52 -6.45 -7.45
C GLU A 54 4.25 -5.79 -8.02
N MET A 55 4.26 -5.37 -9.28
CA MET A 55 3.08 -4.75 -9.91
C MET A 55 1.88 -5.70 -10.01
N ARG A 56 2.10 -7.01 -10.19
CA ARG A 56 1.04 -8.02 -10.07
C ARG A 56 0.49 -8.08 -8.65
N SER A 57 1.36 -8.04 -7.64
CA SER A 57 0.99 -8.00 -6.23
C SER A 57 0.20 -6.74 -5.90
N ASN A 58 0.69 -5.56 -6.32
CA ASN A 58 0.03 -4.27 -6.15
C ASN A 58 -1.38 -4.29 -6.75
N TRP A 59 -1.53 -4.74 -8.01
CA TRP A 59 -2.85 -4.94 -8.62
C TRP A 59 -3.80 -5.78 -7.75
N ALA A 60 -3.29 -6.89 -7.21
CA ALA A 60 -4.08 -7.74 -6.32
C ALA A 60 -4.41 -7.03 -4.99
N GLY A 61 -3.46 -6.25 -4.47
CA GLY A 61 -3.63 -5.41 -3.28
C GLY A 61 -4.74 -4.38 -3.46
N GLU A 62 -4.69 -3.56 -4.51
CA GLU A 62 -5.67 -2.50 -4.76
C GLU A 62 -7.09 -3.09 -4.94
N THR A 63 -7.21 -4.16 -5.74
CA THR A 63 -8.51 -4.85 -5.93
C THR A 63 -9.02 -5.51 -4.65
N GLY A 64 -8.12 -5.98 -3.78
CA GLY A 64 -8.44 -6.49 -2.46
C GLY A 64 -8.87 -5.40 -1.47
N ALA A 65 -8.19 -4.26 -1.46
CA ALA A 65 -8.45 -3.13 -0.57
C ALA A 65 -9.84 -2.53 -0.81
N VAL A 66 -10.18 -2.25 -2.08
CA VAL A 66 -11.55 -1.84 -2.47
C VAL A 66 -12.58 -2.85 -1.95
N ALA A 67 -12.28 -4.14 -2.08
CA ALA A 67 -13.19 -5.19 -1.66
C ALA A 67 -13.36 -5.28 -0.13
N ILE A 68 -12.31 -5.01 0.66
CA ILE A 68 -12.39 -4.93 2.12
C ILE A 68 -13.46 -3.92 2.52
N TYR A 69 -13.36 -2.68 2.05
CA TYR A 69 -14.32 -1.65 2.44
C TYR A 69 -15.73 -1.92 1.90
N ARG A 70 -15.87 -2.49 0.69
CA ARG A 70 -17.18 -2.95 0.18
C ARG A 70 -17.79 -4.08 1.03
N GLY A 71 -16.98 -5.02 1.52
CA GLY A 71 -17.42 -6.07 2.44
C GLY A 71 -17.89 -5.50 3.77
N SER A 72 -17.14 -4.54 4.31
CA SER A 72 -17.51 -3.82 5.53
C SER A 72 -18.79 -3.02 5.36
N HIS A 73 -18.98 -2.35 4.22
CA HIS A 73 -20.21 -1.64 3.90
C HIS A 73 -21.43 -2.57 3.94
N TRP A 74 -21.28 -3.81 3.43
CA TRP A 74 -22.35 -4.82 3.47
C TRP A 74 -22.63 -5.36 4.89
N ALA A 75 -21.65 -5.27 5.80
CA ALA A 75 -21.79 -5.70 7.19
C ALA A 75 -22.45 -4.66 8.12
N LEU A 76 -22.62 -3.41 7.66
CA LEU A 76 -23.13 -2.30 8.47
C LEU A 76 -24.54 -2.56 9.00
N ARG A 77 -24.78 -2.15 10.24
CA ARG A 77 -26.09 -2.19 10.90
C ARG A 77 -26.77 -0.81 10.88
N PRO A 78 -28.10 -0.76 11.02
CA PRO A 78 -28.81 0.50 11.24
C PRO A 78 -28.24 1.24 12.45
N GLY A 79 -28.02 2.55 12.32
CA GLY A 79 -27.49 3.41 13.39
C GLY A 79 -25.97 3.61 13.41
N GLU A 80 -25.20 2.90 12.55
CA GLU A 80 -23.73 3.02 12.47
C GLU A 80 -23.28 4.13 11.49
N ALA A 81 -23.80 5.36 11.66
CA ALA A 81 -23.56 6.46 10.72
C ALA A 81 -22.08 6.87 10.59
N GLU A 82 -21.34 6.88 11.70
CA GLU A 82 -19.91 7.22 11.69
C GLU A 82 -19.07 6.18 10.95
N LEU A 83 -19.30 4.90 11.25
CA LEU A 83 -18.61 3.81 10.57
C LEU A 83 -18.96 3.76 9.08
N ARG A 84 -20.21 4.09 8.73
CA ARG A 84 -20.63 4.25 7.33
C ARG A 84 -19.80 5.32 6.61
N SER A 85 -19.71 6.52 7.18
CA SER A 85 -18.90 7.62 6.59
C SER A 85 -17.46 7.18 6.39
N PHE A 86 -16.86 6.56 7.41
CA PHE A 86 -15.51 6.03 7.34
C PHE A 86 -15.35 5.03 6.17
N VAL A 87 -16.25 4.06 6.06
CA VAL A 87 -16.19 3.05 4.99
C VAL A 87 -16.38 3.68 3.60
N GLU A 88 -17.32 4.60 3.44
CA GLU A 88 -17.59 5.28 2.16
C GLU A 88 -16.40 6.14 1.71
N GLU A 89 -15.76 6.87 2.63
CA GLU A 89 -14.54 7.62 2.37
C GLU A 89 -13.39 6.71 1.90
N HIS A 90 -13.22 5.56 2.54
CA HIS A 90 -12.16 4.62 2.15
C HIS A 90 -12.46 3.91 0.83
N VAL A 91 -13.73 3.55 0.54
CA VAL A 91 -14.08 3.02 -0.79
C VAL A 91 -13.67 4.01 -1.88
N ALA A 92 -13.99 5.30 -1.70
CA ALA A 92 -13.64 6.32 -2.69
C ALA A 92 -12.12 6.48 -2.85
N ALA A 93 -11.36 6.44 -1.75
CA ALA A 93 -9.89 6.50 -1.80
C ALA A 93 -9.28 5.30 -2.54
N GLU A 94 -9.69 4.08 -2.19
CA GLU A 94 -9.14 2.87 -2.82
C GLU A 94 -9.59 2.71 -4.28
N GLU A 95 -10.77 3.21 -4.66
CA GLU A 95 -11.19 3.26 -6.06
C GLU A 95 -10.29 4.18 -6.89
N ALA A 96 -9.87 5.31 -6.33
CA ALA A 96 -8.90 6.20 -6.98
C ALA A 96 -7.50 5.56 -7.09
N HIS A 97 -7.06 4.82 -6.07
CA HIS A 97 -5.81 4.05 -6.14
C HIS A 97 -5.87 2.96 -7.22
N LEU A 98 -6.99 2.23 -7.30
CA LEU A 98 -7.20 1.20 -8.32
C LEU A 98 -7.23 1.81 -9.73
N GLU A 99 -7.89 2.96 -9.93
CA GLU A 99 -7.88 3.68 -11.22
C GLU A 99 -6.44 4.07 -11.62
N ALA A 100 -5.65 4.58 -10.68
CA ALA A 100 -4.24 4.87 -10.94
C ALA A 100 -3.46 3.58 -11.30
N MET A 101 -3.73 2.47 -10.64
CA MET A 101 -3.10 1.18 -10.94
C MET A 101 -3.52 0.63 -12.31
N GLU A 102 -4.78 0.80 -12.73
CA GLU A 102 -5.28 0.43 -14.06
C GLU A 102 -4.56 1.17 -15.18
N SER A 103 -4.14 2.41 -14.93
CA SER A 103 -3.33 3.18 -15.87
C SER A 103 -1.90 2.64 -16.05
N LEU A 104 -1.40 1.83 -15.11
CA LEU A 104 -0.07 1.25 -15.11
C LEU A 104 -0.05 -0.23 -15.54
N VAL A 105 -1.05 -1.00 -15.11
CA VAL A 105 -1.19 -2.45 -15.33
C VAL A 105 -2.33 -2.68 -16.34
N CYS A 106 -2.04 -2.34 -17.59
CA CYS A 106 -3.06 -2.27 -18.64
C CYS A 106 -3.41 -3.64 -19.21
N GLU A 107 -2.41 -4.52 -19.36
CA GLU A 107 -2.61 -5.80 -20.04
C GLU A 107 -3.04 -6.91 -19.07
N PRO A 108 -3.92 -7.85 -19.47
CA PRO A 108 -4.38 -8.92 -18.60
C PRO A 108 -3.28 -9.82 -18.02
N ASP A 109 -2.17 -10.00 -18.74
CA ASP A 109 -1.02 -10.80 -18.29
C ASP A 109 -0.13 -10.06 -17.27
N GLU A 110 -0.33 -8.75 -17.10
CA GLU A 110 0.29 -7.96 -16.03
C GLU A 110 -0.49 -8.06 -14.71
N ARG A 111 -1.70 -8.64 -14.72
CA ARG A 111 -2.59 -8.73 -13.55
C ARG A 111 -2.45 -10.06 -12.80
N SER A 112 -2.54 -10.01 -11.48
CA SER A 112 -2.55 -11.21 -10.63
C SER A 112 -3.81 -12.06 -10.86
N TRP A 113 -3.67 -13.38 -10.71
CA TRP A 113 -4.78 -14.34 -10.72
C TRP A 113 -5.29 -14.67 -9.32
N MET A 114 -4.70 -14.04 -8.28
CA MET A 114 -5.16 -14.20 -6.91
C MET A 114 -6.62 -13.70 -6.80
N PRO A 115 -7.52 -14.45 -6.13
CA PRO A 115 -8.90 -14.00 -5.92
C PRO A 115 -8.98 -12.96 -4.79
N ALA A 116 -8.18 -11.89 -4.90
CA ALA A 116 -7.99 -10.88 -3.87
C ALA A 116 -9.30 -10.17 -3.50
N THR A 117 -10.17 -9.93 -4.48
CA THR A 117 -11.50 -9.37 -4.25
C THR A 117 -12.35 -10.23 -3.31
N ALA A 118 -12.33 -11.55 -3.47
CA ALA A 118 -13.13 -12.44 -2.61
C ALA A 118 -12.59 -12.47 -1.17
N PHE A 119 -11.26 -12.56 -1.01
CA PHE A 119 -10.63 -12.53 0.31
C PHE A 119 -10.78 -11.18 1.00
N GLY A 120 -10.58 -10.09 0.27
CA GLY A 120 -10.76 -8.73 0.77
C GLY A 120 -12.18 -8.51 1.25
N TRP A 121 -13.17 -8.84 0.42
CA TRP A 121 -14.58 -8.74 0.80
C TRP A 121 -14.89 -9.55 2.07
N ALA A 122 -14.43 -10.80 2.14
CA ALA A 122 -14.65 -11.64 3.31
C ALA A 122 -13.99 -11.05 4.57
N LEU A 123 -12.77 -10.53 4.47
CA LEU A 123 -12.05 -9.91 5.57
C LEU A 123 -12.77 -8.67 6.11
N GLY A 124 -13.20 -7.77 5.23
CA GLY A 124 -13.95 -6.57 5.61
C GLY A 124 -15.32 -6.90 6.19
N TYR A 125 -16.05 -7.82 5.54
CA TYR A 125 -17.33 -8.27 6.04
C TYR A 125 -17.21 -8.90 7.43
N LEU A 126 -16.31 -9.86 7.62
CA LEU A 126 -16.19 -10.59 8.89
C LEU A 126 -15.67 -9.71 10.03
N SER A 127 -14.65 -8.89 9.78
CA SER A 127 -14.11 -7.97 10.80
C SER A 127 -15.18 -7.01 11.31
N THR A 128 -15.92 -6.38 10.39
CA THR A 128 -17.01 -5.47 10.71
C THR A 128 -18.20 -6.20 11.35
N ARG A 129 -18.61 -7.35 10.80
CA ARG A 129 -19.81 -8.06 11.26
C ARG A 129 -19.67 -8.66 12.66
N ILE A 130 -18.46 -9.08 13.02
CA ILE A 130 -18.14 -9.73 14.31
C ILE A 130 -17.77 -8.68 15.36
N ARG A 131 -16.96 -7.68 15.00
CA ARG A 131 -16.36 -6.72 15.97
C ARG A 131 -16.74 -5.25 15.73
N GLY A 132 -17.66 -4.97 14.81
CA GLY A 132 -18.14 -3.61 14.51
C GLY A 132 -17.01 -2.69 14.06
N ALA A 133 -17.13 -1.41 14.43
CA ALA A 133 -16.15 -0.37 14.11
C ALA A 133 -14.73 -0.74 14.58
N HIS A 134 -14.57 -1.32 15.77
CA HIS A 134 -13.26 -1.75 16.26
C HIS A 134 -12.62 -2.81 15.35
N GLY A 135 -13.42 -3.77 14.84
CA GLY A 135 -12.93 -4.76 13.89
C GLY A 135 -12.42 -4.11 12.61
N MET A 136 -13.21 -3.17 12.09
CA MET A 136 -12.86 -2.43 10.89
C MET A 136 -11.57 -1.63 11.07
N TYR A 137 -11.45 -0.85 12.16
CA TYR A 137 -10.29 0.01 12.38
C TYR A 137 -8.99 -0.76 12.56
N VAL A 138 -9.01 -1.87 13.30
CA VAL A 138 -7.82 -2.73 13.43
C VAL A 138 -7.46 -3.39 12.10
N THR A 139 -8.46 -3.75 11.30
CA THR A 139 -8.20 -4.32 9.97
C THR A 139 -7.59 -3.28 9.02
N THR A 140 -8.12 -2.05 9.01
CA THR A 140 -7.55 -0.94 8.24
C THR A 140 -6.12 -0.65 8.66
N GLU A 141 -5.86 -0.47 9.96
CA GLU A 141 -4.51 -0.15 10.44
C GLU A 141 -3.48 -1.24 10.12
N ALA A 142 -3.88 -2.52 10.20
CA ALA A 142 -3.02 -3.63 9.81
C ALA A 142 -2.73 -3.65 8.31
N VAL A 143 -3.74 -3.36 7.47
CA VAL A 143 -3.58 -3.30 6.01
C VAL A 143 -2.73 -2.10 5.60
N GLU A 144 -2.97 -0.92 6.16
CA GLU A 144 -2.18 0.28 5.91
C GLU A 144 -0.72 0.08 6.29
N SER A 145 -0.45 -0.53 7.46
CA SER A 145 0.91 -0.84 7.89
C SER A 145 1.62 -1.79 6.92
N PHE A 146 0.91 -2.83 6.44
CA PHE A 146 1.45 -3.75 5.44
C PHE A 146 1.75 -3.05 4.11
N VAL A 147 0.85 -2.16 3.67
CA VAL A 147 1.02 -1.39 2.43
C VAL A 147 2.21 -0.43 2.53
N GLU A 148 2.35 0.28 3.64
CA GLU A 148 3.48 1.18 3.90
C GLU A 148 4.82 0.43 3.86
N GLU A 149 4.92 -0.71 4.53
CA GLU A 149 6.12 -1.56 4.51
C GLU A 149 6.41 -2.07 3.09
N HIS A 150 5.39 -2.58 2.39
CA HIS A 150 5.54 -3.16 1.07
C HIS A 150 6.01 -2.14 0.02
N TYR A 151 5.41 -0.96 -0.03
CA TYR A 151 5.86 0.09 -0.95
C TYR A 151 7.22 0.67 -0.54
N GLY A 152 7.52 0.74 0.76
CA GLY A 152 8.83 1.12 1.27
C GLY A 152 9.95 0.22 0.72
N ASP A 153 9.73 -1.10 0.77
CA ASP A 153 10.65 -2.10 0.23
C ASP A 153 10.80 -1.99 -1.30
N GLN A 154 9.72 -1.76 -2.04
CA GLN A 154 9.76 -1.55 -3.49
C GLN A 154 10.59 -0.33 -3.86
N ILE A 155 10.40 0.78 -3.15
CA ILE A 155 11.17 2.02 -3.34
C ILE A 155 12.64 1.73 -3.03
N ALA A 156 12.97 1.20 -1.85
CA ALA A 156 14.36 0.92 -1.47
C ALA A 156 15.08 0.02 -2.49
N ARG A 157 14.39 -0.98 -3.03
CA ARG A 157 14.91 -1.86 -4.07
C ARG A 157 15.12 -1.13 -5.40
N SER A 158 14.19 -0.26 -5.80
CA SER A 158 14.32 0.54 -7.02
C SER A 158 15.55 1.44 -6.96
N TRP A 159 15.75 2.14 -5.84
CA TRP A 159 16.91 3.01 -5.64
C TRP A 159 18.22 2.23 -5.64
N SER A 160 18.24 1.05 -5.02
CA SER A 160 19.42 0.18 -5.02
C SER A 160 19.79 -0.29 -6.43
N ALA A 161 18.80 -0.61 -7.26
CA ALA A 161 19.01 -1.02 -8.65
C ALA A 161 19.54 0.15 -9.51
N ASP A 162 19.03 1.36 -9.30
CA ASP A 162 19.45 2.56 -10.02
C ASP A 162 20.86 2.99 -9.61
N LEU A 163 21.18 3.00 -8.32
CA LEU A 163 22.53 3.27 -7.81
C LEU A 163 23.54 2.27 -8.38
N TYR A 164 23.19 0.98 -8.40
CA TYR A 164 24.04 -0.03 -9.00
C TYR A 164 24.23 0.18 -10.52
N ARG A 165 23.19 0.63 -11.23
CA ARG A 165 23.29 0.96 -12.66
C ARG A 165 24.21 2.16 -12.90
N CYS A 166 24.10 3.23 -12.10
CA CYS A 166 24.98 4.39 -12.17
C CYS A 166 26.43 4.02 -11.87
N MET A 167 26.68 3.29 -10.79
CA MET A 167 28.03 2.80 -10.47
C MET A 167 28.59 1.92 -11.59
N ARG A 168 27.77 1.08 -12.23
CA ARG A 168 28.21 0.27 -13.39
C ARG A 168 28.50 1.12 -14.62
N SER A 169 27.70 2.15 -14.92
CA SER A 169 27.95 3.03 -16.06
C SER A 169 29.19 3.88 -15.86
N ASP A 170 29.51 4.24 -14.61
CA ASP A 170 30.72 4.97 -14.25
C ASP A 170 31.96 4.05 -14.19
N VAL A 171 31.76 2.77 -13.81
CA VAL A 171 32.79 1.72 -13.78
C VAL A 171 32.85 0.99 -15.13
N SER A 172 33.14 1.74 -16.19
CA SER A 172 33.89 1.21 -17.34
C SER A 172 35.38 1.13 -16.98
N LEU A 173 35.70 0.47 -15.86
CA LEU A 173 37.06 0.12 -15.46
C LEU A 173 37.09 -1.37 -15.11
N LYS A 174 38.11 -2.04 -15.64
CA LYS A 174 38.23 -3.49 -15.88
C LYS A 174 38.16 -4.45 -14.67
N ASN A 175 37.73 -4.04 -13.47
CA ASN A 175 37.60 -4.95 -12.32
C ASN A 175 36.44 -4.54 -11.39
N PRO A 176 35.46 -5.41 -11.11
CA PRO A 176 34.38 -5.10 -10.17
C PRO A 176 34.90 -5.13 -8.71
N PRO A 177 34.55 -4.15 -7.87
CA PRO A 177 34.86 -4.23 -6.45
C PRO A 177 33.99 -5.29 -5.78
N THR A 178 34.62 -6.15 -4.99
CA THR A 178 33.94 -7.09 -4.09
C THR A 178 33.22 -6.28 -3.01
N VAL A 179 31.91 -6.11 -3.15
CA VAL A 179 31.08 -5.52 -2.11
C VAL A 179 30.87 -6.56 -1.01
N LEU A 180 31.61 -6.43 0.09
CA LEU A 180 31.28 -7.10 1.34
C LEU A 180 30.16 -6.32 2.00
N LEU A 181 28.95 -6.89 2.03
CA LEU A 181 27.85 -6.38 2.83
C LEU A 181 28.10 -6.74 4.31
N PRO A 182 27.84 -5.83 5.27
CA PRO A 182 27.84 -6.15 6.70
C PRO A 182 26.65 -7.05 7.09
#